data_AF-A0A1F8QZQ9-F1
#
_entry.id   AF-A0A1F8QZQ9-F1
#
_cell.length_a   1.000
_cell.length_b   1.000
_cell.length_c   1.000
_cell.angle_alpha   90.00
_cell.angle_beta   90.00
_cell.angle_gamma   90.00
#
_symmetry.space_group_name_H-M   'P 1'
#
loop_
_entity.id
_entity.type
_entity.pdbx_description
1 polymer ?
#
loop_
_entity_poly.entity_id
_entity_poly.type
_entity_poly.pdbx_seq_one_letter_code
_entity_poly.pdbx_strand_id
1 'polypeptide(L)'
;MHCEKAPCVEVCPVKASYYRDDGIVMMDYDRCIGCRYCQVACPYNARAFNWKAFTGPNPAVPEWGQPEVERRSRGVPEKCSFCYQRIDRGLELGLTPGLDPDATPACCVVCPTGARFFGDLNDPDSNVSLALKDNASFRLRENLGTGPRVYYLPADPKEMEA
;
A
#
# COMPACT_ATOMS: atom_id res chain seq x y z
N MET A 1 -3.69 0.79 -3.39
CA MET A 1 -3.63 0.49 -4.82
C MET A 1 -2.27 0.75 -5.44
N HIS A 2 -1.50 1.76 -4.99
CA HIS A 2 -0.13 2.05 -5.47
C HIS A 2 -0.05 2.05 -7.00
N CYS A 3 -0.91 2.88 -7.61
CA CYS A 3 -1.09 2.94 -9.05
C CYS A 3 0.21 3.32 -9.77
N GLU A 4 0.46 2.75 -10.94
CA GLU A 4 1.55 3.11 -11.84
C GLU A 4 1.42 4.56 -12.34
N LYS A 5 0.21 4.95 -12.73
CA LYS A 5 -0.18 6.32 -13.09
C LYS A 5 -1.10 6.86 -11.99
N ALA A 6 -0.50 7.20 -10.86
CA ALA A 6 -1.20 7.66 -9.67
C ALA A 6 -1.62 9.14 -9.79
N PRO A 7 -2.93 9.44 -9.97
CA PRO A 7 -3.40 10.82 -10.05
C PRO A 7 -3.12 11.60 -8.75
N CYS A 8 -3.10 10.91 -7.61
CA CYS A 8 -2.77 11.51 -6.32
C CYS A 8 -1.30 12.00 -6.20
N VAL A 9 -0.38 11.49 -7.03
CA VAL A 9 0.99 12.02 -7.16
C VAL A 9 0.96 13.27 -8.05
N GLU A 10 0.31 13.18 -9.21
CA GLU A 10 0.24 14.27 -10.19
C GLU A 10 -0.38 15.56 -9.63
N VAL A 11 -1.45 15.45 -8.84
CA VAL A 11 -2.15 16.63 -8.31
C VAL A 11 -1.48 17.27 -7.09
N CYS A 12 -0.39 16.70 -6.56
CA CYS A 12 0.21 17.20 -5.32
C CYS A 12 1.09 18.44 -5.61
N PRO A 13 0.67 19.66 -5.24
CA PRO A 13 1.37 20.88 -5.65
C PRO A 13 2.76 21.00 -5.03
N VAL A 14 2.96 20.37 -3.86
CA VAL A 14 4.22 20.37 -3.13
C VAL A 14 5.02 19.09 -3.35
N LYS A 15 4.59 18.14 -4.19
CA LYS A 15 5.27 16.85 -4.40
C LYS A 15 5.46 16.03 -3.11
N ALA A 16 4.52 16.12 -2.17
CA ALA A 16 4.50 15.29 -0.97
C ALA A 16 4.08 13.84 -1.27
N SER A 17 3.29 13.58 -2.32
CA SER A 17 3.10 12.23 -2.85
C SER A 17 4.08 12.00 -4.00
N TYR A 18 4.73 10.84 -4.01
CA TYR A 18 5.79 10.51 -4.98
C TYR A 18 5.84 9.00 -5.24
N TYR A 19 6.57 8.59 -6.29
CA TYR A 19 6.90 7.18 -6.52
C TYR A 19 8.27 6.88 -5.91
N ARG A 20 8.35 5.80 -5.15
CA ARG A 20 9.62 5.16 -4.82
C ARG A 20 10.11 4.32 -6.00
N ASP A 21 11.38 3.95 -6.02
CA ASP A 21 12.01 3.23 -7.15
C ASP A 21 11.38 1.86 -7.42
N ASP A 22 10.92 1.16 -6.39
CA ASP A 22 10.14 -0.09 -6.52
C ASP A 22 8.68 0.15 -6.92
N GLY A 23 8.30 1.41 -7.14
CA GLY A 23 6.99 1.88 -7.56
C GLY A 23 5.91 1.86 -6.48
N ILE A 24 6.28 1.73 -5.20
CA ILE A 24 5.39 2.07 -4.11
C ILE A 24 5.11 3.58 -4.18
N VAL A 25 3.84 3.94 -4.38
CA VAL A 25 3.42 5.34 -4.18
C VAL A 25 3.60 5.67 -2.70
N MET A 26 4.42 6.66 -2.38
CA MET A 26 4.79 7.09 -1.03
C MET A 26 4.22 8.48 -0.70
N MET A 27 4.30 8.82 0.58
CA MET A 27 3.82 10.08 1.14
C MET A 27 4.90 10.62 2.08
N ASP A 28 5.44 11.78 1.74
CA ASP A 28 6.23 12.61 2.64
C ASP A 28 5.25 13.42 3.51
N TYR A 29 5.26 13.12 4.80
CA TYR A 29 4.33 13.72 5.75
C TYR A 29 4.77 15.12 6.19
N ASP A 30 6.07 15.40 6.22
CA ASP A 30 6.62 16.69 6.65
C ASP A 30 6.48 17.74 5.55
N ARG A 31 6.56 17.31 4.29
CA ARG A 31 6.35 18.16 3.11
C ARG A 31 4.87 18.46 2.83
N CYS A 32 3.95 17.73 3.45
CA CYS A 32 2.53 17.85 3.14
C CYS A 32 1.90 19.12 3.74
N ILE A 33 1.28 19.94 2.89
CA ILE A 33 0.56 21.16 3.31
C ILE A 33 -0.94 20.95 3.62
N GLY A 34 -1.43 19.71 3.58
CA GLY A 34 -2.81 19.41 3.97
C GLY A 34 -3.92 19.93 3.03
N CYS A 35 -3.61 20.24 1.76
CA CYS A 35 -4.60 20.74 0.80
C CYS A 35 -5.65 19.70 0.38
N ARG A 36 -5.43 18.41 0.67
CA ARG A 36 -6.34 17.26 0.43
C ARG A 36 -6.66 16.95 -1.03
N TYR A 37 -6.05 17.62 -2.00
CA TYR A 37 -6.36 17.36 -3.41
C TYR A 37 -6.06 15.91 -3.83
N CYS A 38 -5.02 15.32 -3.24
CA CYS A 38 -4.68 13.91 -3.42
C CYS A 38 -5.78 12.93 -2.96
N GLN A 39 -6.65 13.31 -2.01
CA GLN A 39 -7.80 12.50 -1.60
C GLN A 39 -8.88 12.52 -2.66
N VAL A 40 -9.22 13.71 -3.16
CA VAL A 40 -10.24 13.91 -4.22
C VAL A 40 -9.81 13.21 -5.51
N ALA A 41 -8.53 13.29 -5.87
CA ALA A 41 -8.01 12.67 -7.08
C ALA A 41 -7.90 11.14 -7.01
N CYS A 42 -7.93 10.54 -5.82
CA CYS A 42 -7.80 9.09 -5.68
C CYS A 42 -9.14 8.40 -6.00
N PRO A 43 -9.25 7.60 -7.08
CA PRO A 43 -10.52 6.99 -7.47
C PRO A 43 -10.98 5.87 -6.54
N TYR A 44 -10.14 5.51 -5.55
CA TYR A 44 -10.38 4.45 -4.57
C TYR A 44 -10.65 4.98 -3.17
N ASN A 45 -10.66 6.31 -2.97
CA ASN A 45 -10.76 6.95 -1.65
C ASN A 45 -9.77 6.36 -0.61
N ALA A 46 -8.58 5.96 -1.05
CA ALA A 46 -7.62 5.19 -0.25
C ALA A 46 -6.70 6.06 0.62
N ARG A 47 -7.11 7.31 0.89
CA ARG A 47 -6.35 8.29 1.67
C ARG A 47 -7.21 8.83 2.81
N ALA A 48 -6.75 8.67 4.04
CA ALA A 48 -7.44 9.12 5.25
C ALA A 48 -6.77 10.39 5.80
N PHE A 49 -7.54 11.41 6.19
CA PHE A 49 -6.98 12.68 6.66
C PHE A 49 -6.90 12.75 8.19
N ASN A 50 -5.74 13.17 8.72
CA ASN A 50 -5.58 13.43 10.14
C ASN A 50 -6.18 14.77 10.55
N TRP A 51 -7.46 14.77 10.91
CA TRP A 51 -8.18 15.98 11.34
C TRP A 51 -7.71 16.54 12.69
N LYS A 52 -7.19 15.68 13.56
CA LYS A 52 -6.76 16.00 14.92
C LYS A 52 -5.32 15.55 15.12
N ALA A 53 -4.64 16.17 16.08
CA ALA A 53 -3.35 15.66 16.54
C ALA A 53 -3.61 14.50 17.52
N PHE A 54 -2.90 13.38 17.33
CA PHE A 54 -3.01 12.20 18.20
C PHE A 54 -1.78 12.09 19.12
N THR A 55 -1.79 12.85 20.22
CA THR A 55 -0.66 12.95 21.16
C THR A 55 -0.81 12.08 22.42
N GLY A 56 -2.01 11.58 22.71
CA GLY A 56 -2.27 10.73 23.89
C GLY A 56 -1.72 9.31 23.79
N PRO A 57 -1.81 8.50 24.85
CA PRO A 57 -1.47 7.08 24.77
C PRO A 57 -2.32 6.38 23.71
N ASN A 58 -1.70 5.48 22.93
CA ASN A 58 -2.42 4.66 21.97
C ASN A 58 -2.56 3.26 22.59
N PRO A 59 -3.76 2.83 23.00
CA PRO A 59 -3.94 1.53 23.63
C PRO A 59 -3.66 0.35 22.70
N ALA A 60 -3.57 0.58 21.38
CA ALA A 60 -3.17 -0.43 20.41
C ALA A 60 -1.65 -0.59 20.30
N VAL A 61 -0.87 0.32 20.88
CA VAL A 61 0.59 0.15 20.99
C VAL A 61 0.85 -0.71 22.23
N PRO A 62 1.48 -1.88 22.09
CA PRO A 62 1.81 -2.72 23.24
C PRO A 62 2.79 -2.01 24.18
N GLU A 63 2.79 -2.40 25.46
CA GLU A 63 3.74 -1.87 26.47
C GLU A 63 5.19 -2.31 26.23
N TRP A 64 5.39 -3.29 25.35
CA TRP A 64 6.70 -3.78 24.93
C TRP A 64 7.03 -3.34 23.50
N GLY A 65 8.30 -3.02 23.26
CA GLY A 65 8.78 -2.55 21.97
C GLY A 65 8.56 -1.05 21.72
N GLN A 66 9.03 -0.57 20.56
CA GLN A 66 8.80 0.80 20.10
C GLN A 66 8.19 0.76 18.69
N PRO A 67 7.17 1.58 18.40
CA PRO A 67 6.62 1.66 17.05
C PRO A 67 7.67 2.12 16.03
N GLU A 68 7.91 1.31 14.99
CA GLU A 68 8.84 1.65 13.89
C GLU A 68 8.32 2.81 13.01
N VAL A 69 7.00 3.03 13.01
CA VAL A 69 6.36 4.09 12.21
C VAL A 69 5.93 5.22 13.13
N GLU A 70 6.46 6.41 12.87
CA GLU A 70 6.08 7.61 13.59
C GLU A 70 4.61 7.99 13.39
N ARG A 71 4.02 8.54 14.45
CA ARG A 71 2.68 9.12 14.37
C ARG A 71 2.71 10.36 13.51
N ARG A 72 1.69 10.51 12.66
CA ARG A 72 1.62 11.66 11.77
C ARG A 72 1.03 12.88 12.46
N SER A 73 1.46 14.04 11.99
CA SER A 73 0.98 15.33 12.48
C SER A 73 -0.48 15.56 12.08
N ARG A 74 -1.13 16.52 12.74
CA ARG A 74 -2.44 17.00 12.29
C ARG A 74 -2.30 17.64 10.91
N GLY A 75 -3.27 17.39 10.04
CA GLY A 75 -3.40 18.09 8.77
C GLY A 75 -2.75 17.38 7.59
N VAL A 76 -2.30 16.14 7.76
CA VAL A 76 -1.71 15.35 6.67
C VAL A 76 -2.56 14.12 6.36
N PRO A 77 -2.75 13.76 5.08
CA PRO A 77 -3.38 12.50 4.72
C PRO A 77 -2.40 11.33 4.81
N GLU A 78 -2.90 10.22 5.31
CA GLU A 78 -2.26 8.91 5.32
C GLU A 78 -2.84 8.00 4.26
N LYS A 79 -2.10 6.94 3.95
CA LYS A 79 -2.52 5.85 3.06
C LYS A 79 -1.74 4.59 3.42
N CYS A 80 -2.18 3.47 2.88
CA CYS A 80 -1.34 2.28 2.81
C CYS A 80 0.00 2.63 2.15
N SER A 81 1.09 2.14 2.73
CA SER A 81 2.48 2.28 2.28
C SER A 81 3.09 0.92 1.91
N PHE A 82 2.25 -0.12 1.75
CA PHE A 82 2.68 -1.52 1.72
C PHE A 82 3.64 -1.89 2.85
N CYS A 83 3.45 -1.26 4.03
CA CYS A 83 4.34 -1.46 5.18
C CYS A 83 5.81 -1.28 4.80
N TYR A 84 6.15 -0.18 4.11
CA TYR A 84 7.52 0.14 3.66
C TYR A 84 8.59 -0.13 4.73
N GLN A 85 8.29 0.16 6.01
CA GLN A 85 9.21 -0.09 7.12
C GLN A 85 9.60 -1.57 7.29
N ARG A 86 8.67 -2.50 7.00
CA ARG A 86 8.93 -3.95 7.03
C ARG A 86 9.73 -4.36 5.80
N ILE A 87 9.38 -3.81 4.63
CA ILE A 87 10.08 -4.08 3.37
C ILE A 87 11.55 -3.65 3.48
N ASP A 88 11.80 -2.41 3.91
CA ASP A 88 13.15 -1.83 3.97
C ASP A 88 14.05 -2.61 4.93
N ARG A 89 13.58 -2.79 6.17
CA ARG A 89 14.28 -3.60 7.17
C ARG A 89 14.49 -5.04 6.68
N GLY A 90 13.49 -5.62 6.02
CA GLY A 90 13.58 -6.97 5.48
C GLY A 90 14.67 -7.10 4.42
N LEU A 91 14.70 -6.19 3.45
CA LEU A 91 15.70 -6.17 2.39
C LEU A 91 17.11 -5.94 2.94
N GLU A 92 17.28 -5.06 3.94
CA GLU A 92 18.57 -4.86 4.63
C GLU A 92 19.08 -6.14 5.30
N LEU A 93 18.18 -7.02 5.74
CA LEU A 93 18.49 -8.30 6.36
C LEU A 93 18.61 -9.46 5.34
N GLY A 94 18.49 -9.16 4.03
CA GLY A 94 18.52 -10.18 2.97
C GLY A 94 17.25 -11.04 2.91
N LEU A 95 16.15 -10.59 3.51
CA LEU A 95 14.85 -11.24 3.46
C LEU A 95 14.08 -10.83 2.21
N THR A 96 13.18 -11.70 1.77
CA THR A 96 12.38 -11.55 0.55
C THR A 96 10.92 -11.20 0.90
N PRO A 97 10.44 -9.99 0.58
CA PRO A 97 9.03 -9.62 0.77
C PRO A 97 8.09 -10.57 0.01
N GLY A 98 7.10 -11.13 0.71
CA GLY A 98 6.18 -12.12 0.17
C GLY A 98 6.47 -13.55 0.57
N LEU A 99 7.73 -13.87 0.87
CA LEU A 99 8.16 -15.17 1.37
C LEU A 99 8.45 -15.10 2.87
N ASP A 100 9.24 -14.11 3.28
CA ASP A 100 9.66 -13.94 4.66
C ASP A 100 8.64 -13.07 5.44
N PRO A 101 8.04 -13.59 6.53
CA PRO A 101 7.01 -12.85 7.28
C PRO A 101 7.47 -11.50 7.83
N ASP A 102 8.76 -11.36 8.15
CA ASP A 102 9.34 -10.13 8.71
C ASP A 102 9.55 -9.01 7.69
N ALA A 103 9.63 -9.37 6.40
CA ALA A 103 9.72 -8.43 5.27
C ALA A 103 8.37 -8.18 4.58
N THR A 104 7.36 -9.00 4.90
CA THR A 104 6.05 -8.99 4.23
C THR A 104 5.07 -8.02 4.91
N PRO A 105 4.16 -7.35 4.19
CA PRO A 105 3.18 -6.45 4.80
C PRO A 105 2.33 -7.13 5.90
N ALA A 106 2.06 -6.40 6.98
CA ALA A 106 1.35 -6.91 8.15
C ALA A 106 -0.03 -7.48 7.79
N CYS A 107 -0.72 -6.86 6.84
CA CYS A 107 -2.04 -7.28 6.39
C CYS A 107 -2.05 -8.62 5.65
N CYS A 108 -0.92 -9.05 5.07
CA CYS A 108 -0.74 -10.35 4.44
C CYS A 108 -0.39 -11.41 5.48
N VAL A 109 0.56 -11.11 6.38
CA VAL A 109 1.02 -12.03 7.43
C VAL A 109 -0.10 -12.39 8.41
N VAL A 110 -0.93 -11.41 8.80
CA VAL A 110 -1.99 -11.65 9.79
C VAL A 110 -3.21 -12.38 9.22
N CYS A 111 -3.32 -12.52 7.90
CA CYS A 111 -4.53 -13.03 7.25
C CYS A 111 -4.67 -14.54 7.48
N PRO A 112 -5.66 -15.01 8.27
CA PRO A 112 -5.76 -16.43 8.63
C PRO A 112 -6.18 -17.31 7.44
N THR A 113 -6.86 -16.73 6.45
CA THR A 113 -7.35 -17.43 5.27
C THR A 113 -6.39 -17.39 4.09
N GLY A 114 -5.25 -16.68 4.21
CA GLY A 114 -4.30 -16.54 3.09
C GLY A 114 -4.86 -15.74 1.91
N ALA A 115 -5.83 -14.85 2.12
CA ALA A 115 -6.49 -14.11 1.05
C ALA A 115 -5.63 -13.00 0.41
N ARG A 116 -4.46 -12.68 0.97
CA ARG A 116 -3.60 -11.59 0.50
C ARG A 116 -2.19 -12.09 0.26
N PHE A 117 -1.75 -11.97 -0.98
CA PHE A 117 -0.39 -12.23 -1.40
C PHE A 117 0.32 -10.90 -1.63
N PHE A 118 1.62 -10.88 -1.40
CA PHE A 118 2.50 -9.75 -1.66
C PHE A 118 3.81 -10.30 -2.20
N GLY A 119 4.46 -9.60 -3.12
CA GLY A 119 5.66 -10.06 -3.81
C GLY A 119 6.05 -9.11 -4.95
N ASP A 120 7.20 -9.38 -5.58
CA ASP A 120 7.66 -8.62 -6.75
C ASP A 120 6.94 -9.09 -8.02
N LEU A 121 6.31 -8.16 -8.73
CA LEU A 121 5.63 -8.43 -10.00
C LEU A 121 6.60 -8.61 -11.17
N ASN A 122 7.86 -8.20 -11.03
CA ASN A 122 8.89 -8.39 -12.05
C ASN A 122 9.56 -9.76 -11.96
N ASP A 123 9.46 -10.43 -10.81
CA ASP A 123 9.92 -11.80 -10.62
C ASP A 123 8.82 -12.78 -11.04
N PRO A 124 9.00 -13.55 -12.14
CA PRO A 124 7.99 -14.49 -12.62
C PRO A 124 7.74 -15.66 -11.66
N ASP A 125 8.69 -15.94 -10.77
CA ASP A 125 8.62 -17.03 -9.79
C ASP A 125 8.08 -16.57 -8.42
N SER A 126 7.75 -15.28 -8.28
CA SER A 126 7.14 -14.76 -7.05
C SER A 126 5.75 -15.34 -6.80
N ASN A 127 5.36 -15.43 -5.54
CA ASN A 127 4.03 -15.90 -5.13
C ASN A 127 2.88 -15.13 -5.81
N VAL A 128 3.03 -13.82 -6.03
CA VAL A 128 2.02 -12.99 -6.71
C VAL A 128 2.03 -13.28 -8.20
N SER A 129 3.19 -13.38 -8.85
CA SER A 129 3.28 -13.67 -10.28
C SER A 129 2.67 -15.04 -10.61
N LEU A 130 2.95 -16.06 -9.79
CA LEU A 130 2.34 -17.38 -9.91
C LEU A 130 0.83 -17.32 -9.67
N ALA A 131 0.37 -16.63 -8.62
CA ALA A 131 -1.06 -16.48 -8.35
C ALA A 131 -1.82 -15.81 -9.51
N LEU A 132 -1.23 -14.80 -10.15
CA LEU A 132 -1.83 -14.12 -11.31
C LEU A 132 -1.77 -14.95 -12.59
N LYS A 133 -0.77 -15.83 -12.74
CA LYS A 133 -0.66 -16.74 -13.87
C LYS A 133 -1.69 -17.88 -13.78
N ASP A 134 -1.92 -18.40 -12.59
CA ASP A 134 -2.74 -19.59 -12.37
C ASP A 134 -4.23 -19.26 -12.16
N ASN A 135 -4.59 -17.99 -11.95
CA ASN A 135 -5.96 -17.58 -11.65
C ASN A 135 -6.42 -16.42 -12.54
N ALA A 136 -7.72 -16.39 -12.84
CA ALA A 136 -8.35 -15.20 -13.39
C ALA A 136 -8.17 -14.02 -12.41
N SER A 137 -7.85 -12.84 -12.92
CA SER A 137 -7.63 -11.66 -12.09
C SER A 137 -8.08 -10.39 -12.79
N PHE A 138 -8.48 -9.40 -12.00
CA PHE A 138 -8.84 -8.08 -12.49
C PHE A 138 -8.29 -6.99 -11.57
N ARG A 139 -8.15 -5.77 -12.08
CA ARG A 139 -7.88 -4.60 -11.25
C ARG A 139 -9.13 -3.74 -11.14
N LEU A 140 -9.25 -3.03 -10.03
CA LEU A 140 -10.38 -2.13 -9.84
C LEU A 140 -10.26 -0.89 -10.74
N ARG A 141 -11.37 -0.55 -11.41
CA ARG A 141 -11.50 0.66 -12.24
C ARG A 141 -10.44 0.77 -13.34
N GLU A 142 -10.18 -0.33 -14.06
CA GLU A 142 -9.20 -0.35 -15.17
C GLU A 142 -9.51 0.67 -16.26
N ASN A 143 -10.78 0.96 -16.49
CA ASN A 143 -11.24 1.99 -17.43
C ASN A 143 -10.66 3.39 -17.18
N LEU A 144 -10.16 3.68 -15.97
CA LEU A 144 -9.51 4.95 -15.63
C LEU A 144 -8.01 4.99 -15.99
N GLY A 145 -7.42 3.89 -16.45
CA GLY A 145 -6.04 3.86 -16.92
C GLY A 145 -4.97 4.13 -15.86
N THR A 146 -5.31 4.06 -14.56
CA THR A 146 -4.35 4.36 -13.48
C THR A 146 -3.30 3.27 -13.26
N GLY A 147 -3.51 2.05 -13.78
CA GLY A 147 -2.62 0.90 -13.58
C GLY A 147 -2.39 0.53 -12.11
N PRO A 148 -3.41 0.16 -11.31
CA PRO A 148 -3.23 -0.32 -9.94
C PRO A 148 -2.27 -1.52 -9.85
N ARG A 149 -1.50 -1.60 -8.76
CA ARG A 149 -0.62 -2.74 -8.45
C ARG A 149 -1.23 -3.72 -7.44
N VAL A 150 -2.54 -3.62 -7.22
CA VAL A 150 -3.31 -4.56 -6.41
C VAL A 150 -4.33 -5.19 -7.34
N TYR A 151 -4.21 -6.51 -7.46
CA TYR A 151 -5.03 -7.37 -8.28
C TYR A 151 -6.02 -8.09 -7.38
N TYR A 152 -7.21 -8.34 -7.90
CA TYR A 152 -8.25 -9.11 -7.22
C TYR A 152 -8.44 -10.41 -7.97
N LEU A 153 -8.55 -11.49 -7.20
CA LEU A 153 -8.99 -12.78 -7.68
C LEU A 153 -10.49 -12.86 -7.42
N PRO A 154 -11.34 -13.13 -8.42
CA PRO A 154 -12.77 -13.30 -8.23
C PRO A 154 -13.05 -14.52 -7.35
N ALA A 155 -14.19 -14.51 -6.65
CA ALA A 155 -14.57 -15.64 -5.81
C ALA A 155 -14.98 -16.86 -6.67
N ASP A 156 -15.67 -16.60 -7.79
CA ASP A 156 -15.94 -17.58 -8.83
C ASP A 156 -15.32 -17.09 -10.16
N PRO A 157 -14.40 -17.84 -10.79
CA PRO A 157 -13.80 -17.47 -12.07
C PRO A 157 -14.80 -17.11 -13.17
N LYS A 158 -16.02 -17.68 -13.13
CA LYS A 158 -17.09 -17.39 -14.09
C LYS A 158 -17.61 -15.95 -14.00
N GLU A 159 -17.39 -15.26 -12.88
CA GLU A 159 -17.74 -13.84 -12.72
C GLU A 159 -16.98 -12.94 -13.70
N MET A 160 -15.91 -13.44 -14.33
CA MET A 160 -15.14 -12.71 -15.34
C MET A 160 -15.59 -12.98 -16.79
N GLU A 161 -16.51 -13.91 -17.02
CA GLU A 161 -17.02 -14.25 -18.36
C GLU A 161 -18.28 -13.44 -18.76
N ALA A 162 -18.88 -12.72 -17.81
CA ALA A 162 -20.10 -11.93 -17.98
C ALA A 162 -19.82 -10.45 -18.28
#